data_AF-A0A1T0CBZ7-F1
#
_entry.id   AF-A0A1T0CBZ7-F1
#
_cell.length_a   1.000
_cell.length_b   1.000
_cell.length_c   1.000
_cell.angle_alpha   90.00
_cell.angle_beta   90.00
_cell.angle_gamma   90.00
#
_symmetry.space_group_name_H-M   'P 1'
#
loop_
_entity.id
_entity.type
_entity.pdbx_description
1 polymer ?
#
loop_
_entity_poly.entity_id
_entity_poly.type
_entity_poly.pdbx_seq_one_letter_code
_entity_poly.pdbx_strand_id
1 'polypeptide(L)'
;MKTVSKLSTVAVIVTTLLLQACATPHVVEVNKLSDANLSCTQLKAEIEEAKMFEKRARDERKVTGKNVAAAVLFWPALLGTYSNTEEAINAAKDRQNTLTKIYQQKNCR
;
A
#
# COMPACT_ATOMS: atom_id res chain seq x y z
N MET A 1 43.04 12.92 -21.80
CA MET A 1 41.76 12.31 -22.23
C MET A 1 41.64 10.86 -21.73
N LYS A 2 41.53 10.62 -20.41
CA LYS A 2 41.36 9.26 -19.82
C LYS A 2 40.41 9.19 -18.61
N THR A 3 39.96 10.34 -18.10
CA THR A 3 39.13 10.43 -16.88
C THR A 3 37.62 10.43 -17.15
N VAL A 4 37.20 10.83 -18.36
CA VAL A 4 35.77 10.95 -18.74
C VAL A 4 35.07 9.60 -18.84
N SER A 5 35.80 8.52 -19.16
CA SER A 5 35.22 7.17 -19.33
C SER A 5 34.77 6.52 -18.01
N LYS A 6 35.57 6.64 -16.92
CA LYS A 6 35.25 6.00 -15.63
C LYS A 6 34.07 6.65 -14.91
N LEU A 7 33.94 7.97 -15.01
CA LEU A 7 32.83 8.72 -14.40
C LEU A 7 31.49 8.40 -15.07
N SER A 8 31.52 8.22 -16.40
CA SER A 8 30.34 7.83 -17.19
C SER A 8 29.88 6.41 -16.87
N THR A 9 30.81 5.45 -16.69
CA THR A 9 30.44 4.07 -16.32
C THR A 9 29.80 3.98 -14.94
N VAL A 10 30.31 4.73 -13.94
CA VAL A 10 29.71 4.77 -12.59
C VAL A 10 28.30 5.36 -12.62
N ALA A 11 28.09 6.44 -13.39
CA ALA A 11 26.78 7.06 -13.54
C ALA A 11 25.74 6.13 -14.19
N VAL A 12 26.16 5.32 -15.17
CA VAL A 12 25.29 4.33 -15.82
C VAL A 12 24.91 3.21 -14.84
N ILE A 13 25.87 2.69 -14.06
CA ILE A 13 25.62 1.63 -13.07
C ILE A 13 24.63 2.08 -12.00
N VAL A 14 24.81 3.30 -11.47
CA VAL A 14 23.90 3.89 -10.46
C VAL A 14 22.49 4.09 -11.03
N THR A 15 22.39 4.55 -12.28
CA THR A 15 21.08 4.73 -12.95
C THR A 15 20.36 3.39 -13.16
N THR A 16 21.09 2.33 -13.56
CA THR A 16 20.50 0.99 -13.74
C THR A 16 20.06 0.33 -12.43
N LEU A 17 20.69 0.65 -11.31
CA LEU A 17 20.29 0.16 -9.98
C LEU A 17 18.99 0.81 -9.48
N LEU A 18 18.71 2.05 -9.88
CA LEU A 18 17.50 2.78 -9.49
C LEU A 18 16.24 2.35 -10.27
N LEU A 19 16.40 1.65 -11.39
CA LEU A 19 15.30 1.20 -12.26
C LEU A 19 14.60 -0.10 -11.79
N GLN A 20 15.11 -0.77 -10.75
CA GLN A 20 14.57 -2.06 -10.28
C GLN A 20 13.44 -1.93 -9.25
N ALA A 21 12.95 -0.72 -8.98
CA ALA A 21 11.82 -0.53 -8.08
C ALA A 21 10.48 -0.81 -8.79
N CYS A 22 10.13 -2.09 -8.94
CA CYS A 22 8.75 -2.49 -9.23
C CYS A 22 7.88 -2.20 -7.99
N ALA A 23 7.38 -0.97 -7.86
CA ALA A 23 6.34 -0.65 -6.90
C ALA A 23 5.00 -1.09 -7.49
N THR A 24 4.53 -2.29 -7.16
CA THR A 24 3.12 -2.64 -7.38
C THR A 24 2.32 -1.85 -6.36
N PRO A 25 1.49 -0.88 -6.75
CA PRO A 25 0.67 -0.16 -5.79
C PRO A 25 -0.28 -1.18 -5.14
N HIS A 26 -0.18 -1.32 -3.83
CA HIS A 26 -1.06 -2.20 -3.06
C HIS A 26 -2.40 -1.48 -2.87
N VAL A 27 -3.24 -1.53 -3.89
CA VAL A 27 -4.63 -1.07 -3.79
C VAL A 27 -5.41 -2.15 -3.03
N VAL A 28 -6.03 -1.78 -1.92
CA VAL A 28 -6.99 -2.65 -1.22
C VAL A 28 -8.14 -2.97 -2.16
N GLU A 29 -8.16 -4.19 -2.65
CA GLU A 29 -9.28 -4.73 -3.40
C GLU A 29 -10.47 -4.92 -2.47
N VAL A 30 -11.53 -4.14 -2.68
CA VAL A 30 -12.75 -4.19 -1.86
C VAL A 30 -13.44 -5.57 -1.93
N ASN A 31 -13.51 -6.16 -3.12
CA ASN A 31 -14.14 -7.44 -3.38
C ASN A 31 -13.16 -8.35 -4.11
N LYS A 32 -12.84 -9.52 -3.53
CA LYS A 32 -12.09 -10.58 -4.19
C LYS A 32 -13.06 -11.72 -4.50
N LEU A 33 -13.00 -12.27 -5.71
CA LEU A 33 -13.82 -13.43 -6.08
C LEU A 33 -13.58 -14.64 -5.17
N SER A 34 -12.38 -14.73 -4.59
CA SER A 34 -11.99 -15.78 -3.64
C SER A 34 -12.59 -15.62 -2.24
N ASP A 35 -13.16 -14.46 -1.88
CA ASP A 35 -13.66 -14.20 -0.53
C ASP A 35 -14.79 -15.14 -0.12
N ALA A 36 -15.62 -15.53 -1.09
CA ALA A 36 -16.70 -16.49 -0.89
C ALA A 36 -16.18 -17.87 -0.43
N ASN A 37 -14.92 -18.21 -0.75
CA ASN A 37 -14.31 -19.49 -0.41
C ASN A 37 -13.55 -19.46 0.93
N LEU A 38 -13.41 -18.29 1.57
CA LEU A 38 -12.69 -18.17 2.83
C LEU A 38 -13.46 -18.85 3.98
N SER A 39 -12.69 -19.46 4.89
CA SER A 39 -13.17 -19.94 6.19
C SER A 39 -13.41 -18.77 7.16
N CYS A 40 -14.17 -19.01 8.22
CA CYS A 40 -14.44 -17.98 9.25
C CYS A 40 -13.15 -17.41 9.88
N THR A 41 -12.13 -18.24 10.08
CA THR A 41 -10.82 -17.81 10.61
C THR A 41 -10.09 -16.92 9.60
N GLN A 42 -10.10 -17.29 8.32
CA GLN A 42 -9.49 -16.48 7.27
C GLN A 42 -10.22 -15.15 7.06
N LEU A 43 -11.56 -15.15 7.14
CA LEU A 43 -12.35 -13.92 7.11
C LEU A 43 -12.00 -12.99 8.27
N LYS A 44 -11.84 -13.51 9.50
CA LYS A 44 -11.36 -12.71 10.64
C LYS A 44 -9.98 -12.10 10.37
N ALA A 45 -9.07 -12.88 9.80
CA ALA A 45 -7.72 -12.42 9.47
C ALA A 45 -7.74 -11.30 8.41
N GLU A 46 -8.48 -11.47 7.32
CA GLU A 46 -8.61 -10.45 6.26
C GLU A 46 -9.32 -9.19 6.75
N ILE A 47 -10.32 -9.31 7.65
CA ILE A 47 -10.96 -8.15 8.30
C ILE A 47 -9.94 -7.38 9.13
N GLU A 48 -9.12 -8.09 9.91
CA GLU A 48 -8.08 -7.47 10.73
C GLU A 48 -6.98 -6.81 9.88
N GLU A 49 -6.60 -7.45 8.77
CA GLU A 49 -5.68 -6.86 7.81
C GLU A 49 -6.23 -5.56 7.20
N ALA A 50 -7.51 -5.54 6.82
CA ALA A 50 -8.17 -4.35 6.31
C ALA A 50 -8.25 -3.22 7.35
N LYS A 51 -8.47 -3.54 8.64
CA LYS A 51 -8.39 -2.55 9.74
C LYS A 51 -6.98 -2.00 9.92
N MET A 52 -5.97 -2.87 9.87
CA MET A 52 -4.57 -2.46 9.97
C MET A 52 -4.17 -1.57 8.79
N PHE A 53 -4.68 -1.86 7.59
CA PHE A 53 -4.52 -0.99 6.43
C PHE A 53 -5.18 0.38 6.65
N GLU A 54 -6.43 0.43 7.12
CA GLU A 54 -7.10 1.70 7.46
C GLU A 54 -6.27 2.51 8.46
N LYS A 55 -5.78 1.86 9.53
CA LYS A 55 -4.96 2.50 10.56
C LYS A 55 -3.69 3.10 9.96
N ARG A 56 -2.95 2.32 9.13
CA ARG A 56 -1.76 2.81 8.44
C ARG A 56 -2.09 4.00 7.54
N ALA A 57 -3.15 3.92 6.73
CA ALA A 57 -3.57 5.02 5.86
C ALA A 57 -3.92 6.30 6.65
N ARG A 58 -4.55 6.16 7.83
CA ARG A 58 -4.82 7.27 8.74
C ARG A 58 -3.57 7.83 9.41
N ASP A 59 -2.62 6.98 9.74
CA ASP A 59 -1.37 7.42 10.35
C ASP A 59 -0.50 8.14 9.32
N GLU A 60 -0.41 7.65 8.07
CA GLU A 60 0.20 8.35 6.93
C GLU A 60 -0.38 9.75 6.74
N ARG A 61 -1.71 9.91 6.84
CA ARG A 61 -2.37 11.23 6.84
C ARG A 61 -1.85 12.17 7.95
N LYS A 62 -1.47 11.64 9.12
CA LYS A 62 -0.92 12.41 10.26
C LYS A 62 0.58 12.68 10.15
N VAL A 63 1.36 11.88 9.39
CA VAL A 63 2.83 12.04 9.28
C VAL A 63 3.24 13.31 8.52
N THR A 64 2.28 14.04 7.94
CA THR A 64 2.48 15.42 7.43
C THR A 64 3.18 16.35 8.45
N GLY A 65 3.13 16.06 9.75
CA GLY A 65 3.79 16.85 10.80
C GLY A 65 5.08 16.27 11.44
N LYS A 66 5.43 14.99 11.27
CA LYS A 66 6.49 14.36 12.11
C LYS A 66 7.77 13.90 11.42
N ASN A 67 7.91 14.08 10.11
CA ASN A 67 9.20 14.02 9.41
C ASN A 67 9.09 14.75 8.06
N VAL A 68 9.08 16.09 8.11
CA VAL A 68 9.03 16.93 6.89
C VAL A 68 10.12 16.55 5.89
N ALA A 69 11.31 16.16 6.34
CA ALA A 69 12.40 15.73 5.46
C ALA A 69 12.08 14.44 4.69
N ALA A 70 11.47 13.43 5.33
CA ALA A 70 11.06 12.20 4.67
C ALA A 70 9.84 12.43 3.77
N ALA A 71 8.88 13.25 4.22
CA ALA A 71 7.75 13.64 3.40
C ALA A 71 8.21 14.36 2.12
N VAL A 72 9.15 15.32 2.19
CA VAL A 72 9.66 16.05 1.02
C VAL A 72 10.50 15.19 0.09
N LEU A 73 11.25 14.20 0.60
CA LEU A 73 12.08 13.32 -0.23
C LEU A 73 11.29 12.16 -0.86
N PHE A 74 10.23 11.70 -0.21
CA PHE A 74 9.48 10.51 -0.63
C PHE A 74 8.02 10.79 -0.99
N TRP A 75 7.57 12.05 -1.05
CA TRP A 75 6.16 12.38 -1.36
C TRP A 75 5.61 11.75 -2.64
N PRO A 76 6.32 11.59 -3.78
CA PRO A 76 5.74 10.96 -4.96
C PRO A 76 5.57 9.45 -4.75
N ALA A 77 6.42 8.83 -3.93
CA ALA A 77 6.29 7.43 -3.52
C ALA A 77 5.16 7.24 -2.49
N LEU A 78 4.89 8.24 -1.63
CA LEU A 78 3.76 8.26 -0.72
C LEU A 78 2.42 8.49 -1.45
N LEU A 79 2.42 9.32 -2.50
CA LEU A 79 1.24 9.59 -3.35
C LEU A 79 0.95 8.47 -4.35
N GLY A 80 1.92 7.61 -4.67
CA GLY A 80 1.83 6.60 -5.71
C GLY A 80 0.85 5.45 -5.43
N THR A 81 0.51 5.19 -4.17
CA THR A 81 -0.43 4.12 -3.81
C THR A 81 -1.89 4.55 -3.74
N TYR A 82 -2.16 5.81 -3.39
CA TYR A 82 -3.48 6.44 -3.43
C TYR A 82 -3.29 7.95 -3.56
N SER A 83 -3.80 8.54 -4.64
CA SER A 83 -3.77 9.99 -4.89
C SER A 83 -4.37 10.80 -3.72
N ASN A 84 -5.22 10.16 -2.89
CA ASN A 84 -5.82 10.71 -1.68
C ASN A 84 -5.82 9.67 -0.54
N THR A 85 -5.34 10.03 0.65
CA THR A 85 -5.42 9.17 1.85
C THR A 85 -6.85 8.77 2.21
N GLU A 86 -7.84 9.62 1.88
CA GLU A 86 -9.25 9.32 2.11
C GLU A 86 -9.80 8.21 1.21
N GLU A 87 -9.33 8.12 -0.05
CA GLU A 87 -9.70 7.01 -0.93
C GLU A 87 -9.17 5.68 -0.39
N ALA A 88 -7.95 5.68 0.16
CA ALA A 88 -7.36 4.51 0.81
C ALA A 88 -8.16 4.07 2.05
N ILE A 89 -8.56 5.04 2.89
CA ILE A 89 -9.36 4.81 4.08
C ILE A 89 -10.73 4.25 3.71
N ASN A 90 -11.39 4.83 2.70
CA ASN A 90 -12.72 4.38 2.26
C ASN A 90 -12.66 2.99 1.62
N ALA A 91 -11.66 2.71 0.77
CA ALA A 91 -11.46 1.37 0.21
C ALA A 91 -11.25 0.31 1.31
N ALA A 92 -10.48 0.64 2.35
CA ALA A 92 -10.27 -0.25 3.50
C ALA A 92 -11.57 -0.51 4.30
N LYS A 93 -12.41 0.52 4.47
CA LYS A 93 -13.71 0.37 5.14
C LYS A 93 -14.69 -0.45 4.32
N ASP A 94 -14.76 -0.21 3.01
CA ASP A 94 -15.62 -0.97 2.12
C ASP A 94 -15.21 -2.45 2.11
N ARG A 95 -13.90 -2.72 2.11
CA ARG A 95 -13.36 -4.08 2.27
C ARG A 95 -13.80 -4.73 3.58
N GLN A 96 -13.68 -4.04 4.71
CA GLN A 96 -14.16 -4.53 6.01
C GLN A 96 -15.66 -4.84 5.98
N ASN A 97 -16.46 -3.97 5.38
CA ASN A 97 -17.91 -4.15 5.26
C ASN A 97 -18.27 -5.36 4.40
N THR A 98 -17.63 -5.52 3.24
CA THR A 98 -17.83 -6.70 2.38
C THR A 98 -17.50 -7.99 3.11
N LEU A 99 -16.33 -8.06 3.74
CA LEU A 99 -15.91 -9.26 4.46
C LEU A 99 -16.82 -9.56 5.66
N THR A 100 -17.28 -8.53 6.37
CA THR A 100 -18.21 -8.68 7.50
C THR A 100 -19.56 -9.21 7.02
N LYS A 101 -20.06 -8.76 5.86
CA LYS A 101 -21.28 -9.33 5.25
C LYS A 101 -21.11 -10.81 4.94
N ILE A 102 -19.98 -11.20 4.33
CA ILE A 102 -19.68 -12.62 4.03
C ILE A 102 -19.57 -13.43 5.33
N TYR A 103 -18.91 -12.89 6.34
CA TYR A 103 -18.78 -13.50 7.66
C TYR A 103 -20.15 -13.77 8.32
N GLN A 104 -21.06 -12.80 8.25
CA GLN A 104 -22.44 -12.94 8.73
C GLN A 104 -23.25 -13.94 7.89
N GLN A 105 -23.17 -13.87 6.56
CA GLN A 105 -23.85 -14.80 5.65
C GLN A 105 -23.43 -16.26 5.88
N LYS A 106 -22.16 -16.49 6.23
CA LYS A 106 -21.64 -17.81 6.59
C LYS A 106 -21.98 -18.25 8.02
N ASN A 107 -22.71 -17.42 8.78
CA ASN A 107 -23.04 -17.66 10.19
C ASN A 107 -21.81 -17.95 11.06
N CYS A 108 -20.69 -17.29 10.75
CA CYS A 108 -19.48 -17.41 11.53
C CYS A 108 -19.72 -16.86 12.95
N ARG A 109 -19.38 -17.65 13.98
CA ARG A 109 -19.55 -17.28 15.39
C ARG A 109 -18.26 -16.69 15.98
#